data_AF-A0AAD9TZZ1-F1
#
_entry.id   AF-A0AAD9TZZ1-F1
#
_cell.length_a   1.000
_cell.length_b   1.000
_cell.length_c   1.000
_cell.angle_alpha   90.00
_cell.angle_beta   90.00
_cell.angle_gamma   90.00
#
_symmetry.space_group_name_H-M   'P 1'
#
loop_
_entity.id
_entity.type
_entity.pdbx_description
1 polymer ?
#
loop_
_entity_poly.entity_id
_entity_poly.type
_entity_poly.pdbx_seq_one_letter_code
_entity_poly.pdbx_strand_id
1 'polypeptide(L)'
;MYGLWEQINVTRDASDYLWYMTVSTLDPALLEAYSLNFADTDSFLYTCVCLYQSTSVTIDSNERFLKIGQDPILTIWSAGHALHVFINGQLSGTVYGGLEFPRLTFSENVKLSVGVNKISLLSIAVGLPNVGAHFEKWNAGVLGPVMLNGLNEGMRNISMQKWSYKIGLKGEALNLHLVCGSSSAKWVEGSLLAIKQPMTWYKTTFNAPEGNDPLGLDTSTMGKGMFWINGKSIGCHWPGYIAHGDCAACNYAGFYDETKCLTNCGEPSQRWYHVPRSWLDACENLMVVFEEWGGDPTGISIVRRTTASV
;
A
#
# COMPACT_ATOMS: atom_id res chain seq x y z
N MET A 1 -1.72 -5.84 29.49
CA MET A 1 -1.44 -5.08 28.26
C MET A 1 0.07 -4.88 28.25
N TYR A 2 0.81 -5.61 27.42
CA TYR A 2 2.26 -5.48 27.31
C TYR A 2 2.53 -4.58 26.11
N GLY A 3 2.85 -3.30 26.37
CA GLY A 3 3.20 -2.37 25.32
C GLY A 3 4.55 -2.75 24.71
N LEU A 4 4.61 -2.92 23.40
CA LEU A 4 5.82 -3.16 22.59
C LEU A 4 6.68 -1.88 22.44
N TRP A 5 6.70 -1.03 23.46
CA TRP A 5 7.17 0.35 23.37
C TRP A 5 8.71 0.48 23.33
N GLU A 6 9.44 -0.42 23.96
CA GLU A 6 10.87 -0.20 24.23
C GLU A 6 11.79 -0.52 23.05
N GLN A 7 11.27 -0.98 21.90
CA GLN A 7 12.12 -1.57 20.84
C GLN A 7 11.68 -1.23 19.39
N ILE A 8 10.87 -0.19 19.17
CA ILE A 8 10.41 0.17 17.82
C ILE A 8 11.44 1.03 17.09
N ASN A 9 12.04 0.46 16.04
CA ASN A 9 12.96 1.10 15.11
C ASN A 9 12.25 1.41 13.79
N VAL A 10 12.54 2.56 13.15
CA VAL A 10 11.92 2.98 11.87
C VAL A 10 12.92 3.21 10.73
N THR A 11 12.58 2.83 9.49
CA THR A 11 13.25 3.34 8.28
C THR A 11 12.21 3.79 7.26
N ARG A 12 12.43 4.95 6.63
CA ARG A 12 11.54 5.51 5.61
C ARG A 12 11.99 5.03 4.23
N ASP A 13 11.06 4.59 3.37
CA ASP A 13 11.37 4.43 1.94
C ASP A 13 11.25 5.80 1.24
N ALA A 14 12.22 6.68 1.51
CA ALA A 14 12.33 8.01 0.92
C ALA A 14 13.30 8.03 -0.27
N SER A 15 13.23 7.05 -1.18
CA SER A 15 14.25 6.94 -2.23
C SER A 15 14.10 7.97 -3.36
N ASP A 16 14.69 9.15 -3.11
CA ASP A 16 15.42 9.93 -4.11
C ASP A 16 16.59 9.09 -4.70
N TYR A 17 16.88 9.40 -5.96
CA TYR A 17 17.70 8.72 -6.99
C TYR A 17 18.96 7.91 -6.58
N LEU A 18 19.16 6.73 -7.19
CA LEU A 18 20.25 6.42 -8.16
C LEU A 18 20.01 5.00 -8.78
N TRP A 19 20.42 4.83 -10.03
CA TRP A 19 19.96 3.85 -11.03
C TRP A 19 20.44 2.38 -10.87
N TYR A 20 19.63 1.45 -11.40
CA TYR A 20 20.00 0.76 -12.64
C TYR A 20 18.92 1.00 -13.68
N MET A 21 19.35 1.47 -14.85
CA MET A 21 18.52 1.83 -15.99
C MET A 21 18.62 0.71 -17.02
N THR A 22 17.58 -0.09 -17.20
CA THR A 22 17.36 -0.71 -18.50
C THR A 22 16.50 0.25 -19.30
N VAL A 23 17.14 1.10 -20.10
CA VAL A 23 16.42 1.80 -21.18
C VAL A 23 16.07 0.74 -22.22
N SER A 24 14.90 0.13 -22.09
CA SER A 24 14.21 -0.38 -23.27
C SER A 24 13.47 0.81 -23.88
N THR A 25 14.02 1.36 -24.97
CA THR A 25 13.21 2.15 -25.89
C THR A 25 12.17 1.19 -26.47
N LEU A 26 10.95 1.23 -25.94
CA LEU A 26 9.83 0.48 -26.50
C LEU A 26 9.12 1.37 -27.53
N ASP A 27 9.14 0.89 -28.76
CA ASP A 27 8.40 1.40 -29.91
C ASP A 27 6.89 1.37 -29.61
N PRO A 28 6.14 2.47 -29.80
CA PRO A 28 4.68 2.50 -29.64
C PRO A 28 3.92 1.51 -30.53
N ALA A 29 4.56 0.96 -31.58
CA ALA A 29 3.98 -0.07 -32.46
C ALA A 29 4.02 -1.49 -31.87
N LEU A 30 4.64 -1.70 -30.68
CA LEU A 30 4.72 -2.99 -29.99
C LEU A 30 3.83 -3.05 -28.73
N LEU A 31 2.79 -2.23 -28.66
CA LEU A 31 1.72 -2.31 -27.64
C LEU A 31 0.85 -3.57 -27.84
N GLU A 32 1.44 -4.74 -27.69
CA GLU A 32 0.71 -5.91 -27.20
C GLU A 32 0.93 -5.98 -25.68
N ALA A 33 -0.17 -6.10 -24.94
CA ALA A 33 -0.20 -6.12 -23.49
C ALA A 33 0.94 -6.97 -22.90
N TYR A 34 1.74 -6.38 -22.01
CA TYR A 34 2.65 -7.17 -21.16
C TYR A 34 1.79 -7.97 -20.17
N SER A 35 1.29 -9.09 -20.65
CA SER A 35 0.73 -10.16 -19.83
C SER A 35 1.88 -10.76 -19.05
N LEU A 36 1.79 -10.78 -17.72
CA LEU A 36 2.69 -11.54 -16.87
C LEU A 36 2.61 -13.01 -17.29
N ASN A 37 3.52 -13.44 -18.17
CA ASN A 37 3.63 -14.84 -18.58
C ASN A 37 4.24 -15.64 -17.43
N PHE A 38 3.44 -16.58 -16.92
CA PHE A 38 3.79 -17.54 -15.88
C PHE A 38 4.86 -18.52 -16.37
N ALA A 39 6.12 -18.21 -16.10
CA ALA A 39 7.21 -19.18 -16.08
C ALA A 39 8.44 -18.55 -15.40
N ASP A 40 8.35 -18.27 -14.10
CA ASP A 40 9.50 -18.29 -13.19
C ASP A 40 8.95 -18.30 -11.75
N THR A 41 8.98 -19.49 -11.19
CA THR A 41 8.54 -19.86 -9.84
C THR A 41 9.61 -19.45 -8.83
N ASP A 42 9.29 -18.46 -7.97
CA ASP A 42 9.70 -18.42 -6.54
C ASP A 42 9.24 -17.14 -5.79
N SER A 43 8.61 -16.17 -6.45
CA SER A 43 8.20 -14.88 -5.82
C SER A 43 6.70 -14.71 -5.53
N PHE A 44 5.89 -15.78 -5.62
CA PHE A 44 4.42 -15.72 -5.51
C PHE A 44 3.84 -15.80 -4.07
N LEU A 45 4.59 -15.41 -3.03
CA LEU A 45 4.08 -15.46 -1.64
C LEU A 45 3.66 -14.10 -1.05
N TYR A 46 3.71 -13.01 -1.82
CA TYR A 46 3.30 -11.69 -1.35
C TYR A 46 2.08 -11.20 -2.12
N THR A 47 0.91 -11.29 -1.49
CA THR A 47 -0.42 -11.01 -2.07
C THR A 47 -0.71 -9.52 -2.33
N CYS A 48 0.28 -8.64 -2.13
CA CYS A 48 0.21 -7.23 -2.47
C CYS A 48 1.36 -6.87 -3.43
N VAL A 49 1.06 -6.66 -4.71
CA VAL A 49 2.07 -6.31 -5.73
C VAL A 49 2.08 -4.79 -5.90
N CYS A 50 3.25 -4.19 -5.67
CA CYS A 50 3.49 -2.77 -5.86
C CYS A 50 4.22 -2.53 -7.19
N LEU A 51 3.70 -1.60 -8.01
CA LEU A 51 4.34 -1.14 -9.23
C LEU A 51 4.47 0.38 -9.22
N TYR A 52 5.71 0.86 -9.23
CA TYR A 52 6.02 2.26 -9.44
C TYR A 52 6.05 2.59 -10.93
N GLN A 53 5.32 3.63 -11.31
CA GLN A 53 5.36 4.24 -12.64
C GLN A 53 5.73 5.70 -12.48
N SER A 54 6.67 6.22 -13.26
CA SER A 54 7.07 7.62 -13.14
C SER A 54 7.31 8.26 -14.49
N THR A 55 7.02 9.55 -14.55
CA THR A 55 7.23 10.41 -15.71
C THR A 55 7.63 11.80 -15.25
N SER A 56 8.08 12.64 -16.18
CA SER A 56 8.49 14.01 -15.90
C SER A 56 7.69 14.97 -16.76
N VAL A 57 7.19 16.04 -16.15
CA VAL A 57 6.46 17.10 -16.83
C VAL A 57 7.21 18.41 -16.65
N THR A 58 7.58 19.04 -17.76
CA THR A 58 8.21 20.36 -17.75
C THR A 58 7.13 21.45 -17.77
N ILE A 59 7.28 22.41 -16.86
CA ILE A 59 6.40 23.56 -16.67
C ILE A 59 7.17 24.84 -17.00
N ASP A 60 6.63 25.63 -17.91
CA ASP A 60 7.24 26.88 -18.32
C ASP A 60 7.05 27.99 -17.27
N SER A 61 8.01 28.90 -17.18
CA SER A 61 7.96 30.02 -16.22
C SER A 61 6.85 31.03 -16.50
N ASN A 62 6.23 30.98 -17.70
CA ASN A 62 5.14 31.86 -18.10
C ASN A 62 3.74 31.27 -17.84
N GLU A 63 3.66 30.07 -17.26
CA GLU A 63 2.40 29.40 -16.96
C GLU A 63 1.47 30.27 -16.11
N ARG A 64 0.22 30.44 -16.56
CA ARG A 64 -0.75 31.34 -15.93
C ARG A 64 -1.03 30.94 -14.49
N PHE A 65 -1.12 29.63 -14.25
CA PHE A 65 -1.47 29.02 -12.98
C PHE A 65 -0.50 29.46 -11.86
N LEU A 66 0.79 29.64 -12.19
CA LEU A 66 1.84 30.15 -11.29
C LEU A 66 1.59 31.60 -10.85
N LYS A 67 1.01 32.43 -11.73
CA LYS A 67 0.78 33.87 -11.46
C LYS A 67 -0.46 34.10 -10.61
N ILE A 68 -1.49 33.29 -10.80
CA ILE A 68 -2.79 33.43 -10.13
C ILE A 68 -2.94 32.55 -8.90
N GLY A 69 -1.98 31.65 -8.64
CA GLY A 69 -1.99 30.73 -7.49
C GLY A 69 -3.08 29.67 -7.58
N GLN A 70 -3.50 29.30 -8.79
CA GLN A 70 -4.40 28.17 -9.01
C GLN A 70 -3.57 26.98 -9.45
N ASP A 71 -3.64 25.88 -8.73
CA ASP A 71 -2.89 24.67 -9.11
C ASP A 71 -3.59 23.96 -10.29
N PRO A 72 -2.84 23.35 -11.22
CA PRO A 72 -3.41 22.54 -12.28
C PRO A 72 -4.01 21.24 -11.74
N ILE A 73 -4.97 20.66 -12.47
CA ILE A 73 -5.66 19.43 -12.08
C ILE A 73 -5.01 18.23 -12.78
N LEU A 74 -4.57 17.25 -12.01
CA LEU A 74 -4.07 15.97 -12.52
C LEU A 74 -5.15 14.90 -12.39
N THR A 75 -5.57 14.35 -13.53
CA THR A 75 -6.54 13.26 -13.61
C THR A 75 -5.86 11.97 -14.07
N ILE A 76 -6.02 10.89 -13.31
CA ILE A 76 -5.38 9.58 -13.56
C ILE A 76 -6.43 8.49 -13.47
N TRP A 77 -6.55 7.70 -14.52
CA TRP A 77 -7.40 6.52 -14.56
C TRP A 77 -6.57 5.26 -14.34
N SER A 78 -7.07 4.38 -13.47
CA SER A 78 -6.44 3.11 -13.15
C SER A 78 -7.48 1.99 -13.13
N ALA A 79 -7.07 0.80 -13.54
CA ALA A 79 -7.85 -0.42 -13.39
C ALA A 79 -7.88 -0.94 -11.94
N GLY A 80 -7.14 -0.32 -11.01
CA GLY A 80 -7.14 -0.66 -9.59
C GLY A 80 -5.84 -1.27 -9.08
N HIS A 81 -5.76 -1.66 -7.81
CA HIS A 81 -6.82 -1.62 -6.78
C HIS A 81 -6.66 -0.43 -5.81
N ALA A 82 -5.44 0.06 -5.64
CA ALA A 82 -5.15 1.33 -4.97
C ALA A 82 -4.06 2.10 -5.72
N LEU A 83 -4.06 3.42 -5.58
CA LEU A 83 -3.14 4.33 -6.24
C LEU A 83 -2.73 5.44 -5.27
N HIS A 84 -1.42 5.60 -5.08
CA HIS A 84 -0.84 6.82 -4.50
C HIS A 84 -0.18 7.66 -5.58
N VAL A 85 -0.40 8.97 -5.51
CA VAL A 85 0.16 9.94 -6.45
C VAL A 85 1.15 10.81 -5.69
N PHE A 86 2.40 10.80 -6.14
CA PHE A 86 3.48 11.63 -5.61
C PHE A 86 3.93 12.66 -6.64
N ILE A 87 4.07 13.90 -6.20
CA ILE A 87 4.55 15.02 -6.99
C ILE A 87 5.84 15.52 -6.34
N ASN A 88 6.94 15.47 -7.08
CA ASN A 88 8.28 15.84 -6.59
C ASN A 88 8.64 15.14 -5.26
N GLY A 89 8.26 13.87 -5.12
CA GLY A 89 8.54 13.06 -3.93
C GLY A 89 7.57 13.25 -2.76
N GLN A 90 6.64 14.21 -2.84
CA GLN A 90 5.62 14.43 -1.82
C GLN A 90 4.31 13.75 -2.19
N LEU A 91 3.67 13.07 -1.24
CA LEU A 91 2.34 12.47 -1.44
C LEU A 91 1.32 13.58 -1.69
N SER A 92 0.67 13.53 -2.85
CA SER A 92 -0.39 14.46 -3.26
C SER A 92 -1.78 13.90 -2.95
N GLY A 93 -1.94 12.57 -2.97
CA GLY A 93 -3.18 11.92 -2.55
C GLY A 93 -3.22 10.43 -2.84
N THR A 94 -4.29 9.80 -2.38
CA THR A 94 -4.50 8.36 -2.38
C THR A 94 -5.95 8.07 -2.79
N VAL A 95 -6.15 7.12 -3.69
CA VAL A 95 -7.47 6.57 -4.04
C VAL A 95 -7.42 5.05 -4.04
N TYR A 96 -8.53 4.40 -3.68
CA TYR A 96 -8.64 2.95 -3.63
C TYR A 96 -10.07 2.50 -3.96
N GLY A 97 -10.20 1.27 -4.44
CA GLY A 97 -11.44 0.69 -4.95
C GLY A 97 -11.97 -0.39 -4.02
N GLY A 98 -13.22 -0.78 -4.25
CA GLY A 98 -13.84 -1.92 -3.60
C GLY A 98 -13.65 -3.21 -4.40
N LEU A 99 -14.09 -4.34 -3.84
CA LEU A 99 -14.03 -5.65 -4.50
C LEU A 99 -14.81 -5.67 -5.84
N GLU A 100 -16.02 -5.09 -5.83
CA GLU A 100 -16.90 -5.06 -7.02
C GLU A 100 -16.45 -4.01 -8.05
N PHE A 101 -15.97 -2.86 -7.57
CA PHE A 101 -15.54 -1.73 -8.41
C PHE A 101 -14.08 -1.37 -8.11
N PRO A 102 -13.11 -2.13 -8.65
CA PRO A 102 -11.68 -1.90 -8.41
C PRO A 102 -11.10 -0.69 -9.17
N ARG A 103 -11.79 -0.23 -10.23
CA ARG A 103 -11.33 0.89 -11.08
C ARG A 103 -11.30 2.20 -10.29
N LEU A 104 -10.28 3.01 -10.56
CA LEU A 104 -10.01 4.25 -9.82
C LEU A 104 -9.88 5.44 -10.77
N THR A 105 -10.32 6.59 -10.27
CA THR A 105 -10.00 7.88 -10.84
C THR A 105 -9.43 8.76 -9.74
N PHE A 106 -8.18 9.18 -9.87
CA PHE A 106 -7.62 10.29 -9.09
C PHE A 106 -7.84 11.57 -9.89
N SER A 107 -8.37 12.63 -9.27
CA SER A 107 -8.57 13.92 -9.95
C SER A 107 -8.49 15.06 -8.97
N GLU A 108 -7.27 15.55 -8.73
CA GLU A 108 -6.99 16.57 -7.71
C GLU A 108 -6.07 17.67 -8.24
N ASN A 109 -6.08 18.81 -7.55
CA ASN A 109 -5.12 19.89 -7.79
C ASN A 109 -3.72 19.44 -7.34
N VAL A 110 -2.70 19.69 -8.18
CA VAL A 110 -1.31 19.30 -7.91
C VAL A 110 -0.37 20.48 -7.95
N LYS A 111 0.49 20.58 -6.94
CA LYS A 111 1.50 21.65 -6.86
C LYS A 111 2.67 21.35 -7.78
N LEU A 112 2.81 22.14 -8.85
CA LEU A 112 3.93 22.05 -9.78
C LEU A 112 4.81 23.31 -9.69
N SER A 113 6.12 23.12 -9.80
CA SER A 113 7.12 24.20 -9.82
C SER A 113 7.58 24.48 -11.25
N VAL A 114 8.19 25.65 -11.47
CA VAL A 114 8.85 25.95 -12.76
C VAL A 114 9.94 24.91 -13.04
N GLY A 115 10.03 24.46 -14.29
CA GLY A 115 10.99 23.46 -14.73
C GLY A 115 10.45 22.03 -14.64
N VAL A 116 11.33 21.08 -14.35
CA VAL A 116 11.01 19.65 -14.40
C VAL A 116 10.34 19.21 -13.10
N ASN A 117 9.12 18.67 -13.22
CA ASN A 117 8.39 18.06 -12.11
C ASN A 117 8.31 16.55 -12.32
N LYS A 118 8.63 15.79 -11.28
CA LYS A 118 8.53 14.33 -11.31
C LYS A 118 7.18 13.89 -10.77
N ILE A 119 6.42 13.17 -11.60
CA ILE A 119 5.19 12.50 -11.19
C ILE A 119 5.53 11.04 -10.96
N SER A 120 5.30 10.53 -9.76
CA SER A 120 5.50 9.12 -9.41
C SER A 120 4.19 8.53 -8.91
N LEU A 121 3.77 7.44 -9.51
CA LEU A 121 2.54 6.73 -9.24
C LEU A 121 2.90 5.40 -8.61
N LEU A 122 2.37 5.13 -7.42
CA LEU A 122 2.46 3.81 -6.80
C LEU A 122 1.12 3.10 -7.00
N SER A 123 1.11 2.17 -7.94
CA SER A 123 -0.03 1.31 -8.24
C SER A 123 0.05 0.04 -7.41
N ILE A 124 -1.04 -0.34 -6.75
CA ILE A 124 -1.07 -1.45 -5.81
C ILE A 124 -2.20 -2.40 -6.17
N ALA A 125 -1.86 -3.68 -6.33
CA ALA A 125 -2.82 -4.77 -6.38
C ALA A 125 -3.05 -5.31 -4.96
N VAL A 126 -4.31 -5.48 -4.59
CA VAL A 126 -4.74 -6.12 -3.34
C VAL A 126 -5.42 -7.44 -3.70
N GLY A 127 -4.61 -8.50 -3.84
CA GLY A 127 -5.04 -9.75 -4.48
C GLY A 127 -5.29 -9.60 -5.99
N LEU A 128 -5.55 -10.73 -6.65
CA LEU A 128 -5.99 -10.78 -8.05
C LEU A 128 -7.42 -11.36 -8.12
N PRO A 129 -8.20 -11.03 -9.16
CA PRO A 129 -9.52 -11.60 -9.37
C PRO A 129 -9.48 -13.14 -9.39
N ASN A 130 -10.47 -13.79 -8.79
CA ASN A 130 -10.54 -15.24 -8.62
C ASN A 130 -11.90 -15.85 -9.02
N VAL A 131 -12.83 -15.04 -9.53
CA VAL A 131 -14.16 -15.48 -9.97
C VAL A 131 -14.68 -14.55 -11.07
N GLY A 132 -15.42 -15.10 -12.05
CA GLY A 132 -15.97 -14.37 -13.20
C GLY A 132 -15.61 -15.01 -14.55
N ALA A 133 -16.37 -14.72 -15.60
CA ALA A 133 -15.97 -15.14 -16.94
C ALA A 133 -14.77 -14.31 -17.40
N HIS A 134 -13.70 -14.98 -17.83
CA HIS A 134 -12.47 -14.34 -18.31
C HIS A 134 -11.78 -13.40 -17.31
N PHE A 135 -11.87 -13.69 -16.00
CA PHE A 135 -11.27 -12.84 -14.96
C PHE A 135 -9.74 -12.77 -15.09
N GLU A 136 -9.10 -13.76 -15.72
CA GLU A 136 -7.67 -13.78 -16.03
C GLU A 136 -7.22 -12.66 -16.99
N LYS A 137 -8.16 -12.05 -17.72
CA LYS A 137 -7.90 -10.94 -18.66
C LYS A 137 -8.19 -9.57 -18.06
N TRP A 138 -8.65 -9.50 -16.81
CA TRP A 138 -8.98 -8.22 -16.20
C TRP A 138 -7.70 -7.49 -15.79
N ASN A 139 -7.61 -6.23 -16.21
CA ASN A 139 -6.42 -5.44 -16.00
C ASN A 139 -6.32 -4.93 -14.55
N ALA A 140 -5.08 -4.70 -14.11
CA ALA A 140 -4.76 -3.97 -12.89
C ALA A 140 -3.75 -2.85 -13.20
N GLY A 141 -3.76 -1.80 -12.40
CA GLY A 141 -2.83 -0.69 -12.44
C GLY A 141 -3.17 0.44 -13.40
N VAL A 142 -2.24 1.39 -13.57
CA VAL A 142 -2.46 2.61 -14.35
C VAL A 142 -2.28 2.31 -15.83
N LEU A 143 -3.38 2.21 -16.56
CA LEU A 143 -3.41 2.10 -18.04
C LEU A 143 -3.76 3.43 -18.71
N GLY A 144 -4.03 4.46 -17.91
CA GLY A 144 -4.46 5.76 -18.37
C GLY A 144 -5.96 5.80 -18.76
N PRO A 145 -6.42 6.96 -19.23
CA PRO A 145 -5.61 8.15 -19.51
C PRO A 145 -5.05 8.86 -18.26
N VAL A 146 -3.91 9.52 -18.44
CA VAL A 146 -3.25 10.42 -17.48
C VAL A 146 -3.24 11.83 -18.10
N MET A 147 -4.00 12.75 -17.53
CA MET A 147 -4.27 14.07 -18.10
C MET A 147 -3.91 15.16 -17.09
N LEU A 148 -3.26 16.23 -17.55
CA LEU A 148 -2.99 17.42 -16.76
C LEU A 148 -3.69 18.62 -17.40
N ASN A 149 -4.60 19.22 -16.66
CA ASN A 149 -5.43 20.33 -17.11
C ASN A 149 -5.08 21.63 -16.37
N GLY A 150 -5.35 22.77 -17.00
CA GLY A 150 -5.09 24.09 -16.43
C GLY A 150 -3.72 24.68 -16.79
N LEU A 151 -3.07 24.15 -17.82
CA LEU A 151 -1.89 24.75 -18.43
C LEU A 151 -2.29 25.84 -19.43
N ASN A 152 -1.36 26.70 -19.83
CA ASN A 152 -1.56 27.69 -20.89
C ASN A 152 -1.99 27.04 -22.22
N GLU A 153 -1.47 25.85 -22.53
CA GLU A 153 -1.84 25.03 -23.69
C GLU A 153 -3.19 24.30 -23.51
N GLY A 154 -3.87 24.50 -22.38
CA GLY A 154 -5.10 23.82 -22.01
C GLY A 154 -4.82 22.52 -21.29
N MET A 155 -5.03 21.40 -21.98
CA MET A 155 -4.94 20.06 -21.42
C MET A 155 -3.83 19.25 -22.10
N ARG A 156 -2.90 18.74 -21.29
CA ARG A 156 -1.81 17.88 -21.73
C ARG A 156 -2.13 16.41 -21.44
N ASN A 157 -2.07 15.56 -22.46
CA ASN A 157 -2.11 14.11 -22.27
C ASN A 157 -0.70 13.59 -21.95
N ILE A 158 -0.51 13.10 -20.73
CA ILE A 158 0.77 12.58 -20.23
C ILE A 158 0.94 11.09 -20.54
N SER A 159 -0.15 10.37 -20.86
CA SER A 159 -0.12 8.92 -21.15
C SER A 159 0.86 8.55 -22.27
N MET A 160 1.02 9.44 -23.26
CA MET A 160 1.84 9.24 -24.46
C MET A 160 3.33 9.57 -24.24
N GLN A 161 3.72 9.97 -23.03
CA GLN A 161 5.11 10.34 -22.71
C GLN A 161 5.94 9.11 -22.33
N LYS A 162 7.25 9.32 -22.15
CA LYS A 162 8.14 8.26 -21.66
C LYS A 162 7.86 7.98 -20.19
N TRP A 163 7.51 6.74 -19.89
CA TRP A 163 7.34 6.24 -18.52
C TRP A 163 8.51 5.36 -18.09
N SER A 164 8.86 5.44 -16.81
CA SER A 164 9.84 4.56 -16.16
C SER A 164 9.12 3.70 -15.12
N TYR A 165 9.46 2.41 -15.08
CA TYR A 165 8.80 1.42 -14.23
C TYR A 165 9.78 0.83 -13.22
N LYS A 166 9.29 0.56 -12.01
CA LYS A 166 10.03 -0.17 -10.97
C LYS A 166 9.07 -1.10 -10.23
N ILE A 167 9.45 -2.36 -10.13
CA ILE A 167 8.68 -3.41 -9.46
C ILE A 167 9.06 -3.43 -7.98
N GLY A 168 8.06 -3.56 -7.10
CA GLY A 168 8.24 -3.71 -5.66
C GLY A 168 8.77 -2.48 -4.95
N LEU A 169 8.95 -2.64 -3.63
CA LEU A 169 9.46 -1.59 -2.74
C LEU A 169 10.97 -1.74 -2.54
N LYS A 170 11.65 -0.64 -2.19
CA LYS A 170 13.09 -0.71 -1.89
C LYS A 170 13.36 -1.57 -0.66
N GLY A 171 12.50 -1.47 0.37
CA GLY A 171 12.62 -2.29 1.58
C GLY A 171 12.46 -3.79 1.34
N GLU A 172 11.64 -4.18 0.36
CA GLU A 172 11.52 -5.57 -0.06
C GLU A 172 12.79 -6.05 -0.76
N ALA A 173 13.34 -5.25 -1.69
CA ALA A 173 14.61 -5.57 -2.37
C ALA A 173 15.80 -5.67 -1.41
N LEU A 174 15.77 -4.94 -0.29
CA LEU A 174 16.76 -5.01 0.79
C LEU A 174 16.46 -6.11 1.83
N ASN A 175 15.37 -6.86 1.64
CA ASN A 175 14.90 -7.90 2.56
C ASN A 175 14.77 -7.41 4.01
N LEU A 176 14.25 -6.20 4.23
CA LEU A 176 14.15 -5.62 5.59
C LEU A 176 13.29 -6.43 6.56
N HIS A 177 12.40 -7.27 6.04
CA HIS A 177 11.57 -8.21 6.79
C HIS A 177 12.38 -9.39 7.38
N LEU A 178 13.60 -9.65 6.87
CA LEU A 178 14.50 -10.66 7.39
C LEU A 178 15.46 -10.06 8.44
N VAL A 179 15.85 -10.88 9.42
CA VAL A 179 16.80 -10.49 10.47
C VAL A 179 18.10 -9.94 9.86
N CYS A 180 18.71 -10.66 8.91
CA CYS A 180 19.95 -10.24 8.25
C CYS A 180 19.78 -9.04 7.29
N GLY A 181 18.62 -8.90 6.65
CA GLY A 181 18.36 -7.78 5.74
C GLY A 181 18.11 -6.48 6.50
N SER A 182 17.53 -6.58 7.71
CA SER A 182 17.28 -5.44 8.60
C SER A 182 18.54 -4.62 8.91
N SER A 183 19.72 -5.23 9.01
CA SER A 183 20.98 -4.50 9.29
C SER A 183 21.46 -3.60 8.13
N SER A 184 20.88 -3.73 6.93
CA SER A 184 21.28 -2.94 5.76
C SER A 184 20.69 -1.52 5.72
N ALA A 185 19.69 -1.23 6.55
CA ALA A 185 19.04 0.07 6.62
C ALA A 185 19.48 0.89 7.84
N LYS A 186 19.46 2.21 7.70
CA LYS A 186 19.66 3.15 8.82
C LYS A 186 18.32 3.35 9.53
N TRP A 187 18.16 2.68 10.67
CA TRP A 187 16.97 2.81 11.49
C TRP A 187 17.09 4.01 12.44
N VAL A 188 15.96 4.65 12.73
CA VAL A 188 15.81 5.73 13.70
C VAL A 188 14.91 5.28 14.86
N GLU A 189 15.16 5.83 16.05
CA GLU A 189 14.51 5.45 17.30
C GLU A 189 14.15 6.69 18.13
N GLY A 190 13.37 6.51 19.20
CA GLY A 190 13.06 7.55 20.17
C GLY A 190 12.25 8.72 19.58
N SER A 191 12.66 9.95 19.86
CA SER A 191 11.94 11.16 19.40
C SER A 191 11.96 11.36 17.88
N LEU A 192 12.78 10.61 17.15
CA LEU A 192 12.87 10.63 15.68
C LEU A 192 11.96 9.59 15.00
N LEU A 193 11.19 8.82 15.77
CA LEU A 193 10.24 7.84 15.26
C LEU A 193 9.24 8.53 14.32
N ALA A 194 9.15 8.04 13.09
CA ALA A 194 8.13 8.52 12.16
C ALA A 194 6.75 8.05 12.62
N ILE A 195 5.79 8.97 12.74
CA ILE A 195 4.42 8.67 13.12
C ILE A 195 3.51 9.25 12.04
N LYS A 196 2.50 8.47 11.61
CA LYS A 196 1.54 8.85 10.56
C LYS A 196 2.22 9.28 9.25
N GLN A 197 3.39 8.71 8.97
CA GLN A 197 4.12 8.92 7.73
C GLN A 197 3.87 7.75 6.77
N PRO A 198 3.49 8.01 5.52
CA PRO A 198 3.31 6.97 4.51
C PRO A 198 4.66 6.34 4.13
N MET A 199 4.62 5.14 3.55
CA MET A 199 5.80 4.42 3.05
C MET A 199 6.89 4.21 4.11
N THR A 200 6.48 3.80 5.31
CA THR A 200 7.37 3.66 6.46
C THR A 200 7.51 2.21 6.88
N TRP A 201 8.74 1.77 7.14
CA TRP A 201 9.04 0.48 7.72
C TRP A 201 9.28 0.64 9.22
N TYR A 202 8.65 -0.21 10.02
CA TYR A 202 8.85 -0.35 11.46
C TYR A 202 9.41 -1.73 11.76
N LYS A 203 10.20 -1.86 12.82
CA LYS A 203 10.56 -3.16 13.38
C LYS A 203 10.63 -3.09 14.90
N THR A 204 10.46 -4.22 15.56
CA THR A 204 10.67 -4.37 17.00
C THR A 204 10.97 -5.82 17.34
N THR A 205 11.53 -6.05 18.51
CA THR A 205 11.69 -7.40 19.07
C THR A 205 10.73 -7.62 20.24
N PHE A 206 10.37 -8.89 20.52
CA PHE A 206 9.50 -9.23 21.64
C PHE A 206 9.60 -10.69 22.09
N ASN A 207 9.21 -10.95 23.34
CA ASN A 207 9.11 -12.31 23.89
C ASN A 207 7.71 -12.88 23.67
N ALA A 208 7.62 -14.18 23.40
CA ALA A 208 6.35 -14.82 23.15
C ALA A 208 5.44 -14.75 24.41
N PRO A 209 4.16 -14.37 24.28
CA PRO A 209 3.24 -14.38 25.41
C PRO A 209 3.04 -15.79 25.96
N GLU A 210 3.02 -15.92 27.29
CA GLU A 210 2.76 -17.18 27.98
C GLU A 210 1.39 -17.81 27.63
N GLY A 211 1.27 -19.11 27.88
CA GLY A 211 0.07 -19.90 27.67
C GLY A 211 -0.08 -20.45 26.26
N ASN A 212 -1.22 -21.09 25.98
CA ASN A 212 -1.50 -21.78 24.73
C ASN A 212 -2.61 -21.12 23.88
N ASP A 213 -3.22 -20.04 24.38
CA ASP A 213 -4.33 -19.37 23.68
C ASP A 213 -3.89 -18.81 22.32
N PRO A 214 -4.74 -18.86 21.27
CA PRO A 214 -4.41 -18.26 19.98
C PRO A 214 -4.04 -16.77 20.12
N LEU A 215 -3.11 -16.31 19.28
CA LEU A 215 -2.60 -14.94 19.30
C LEU A 215 -3.08 -14.16 18.08
N GLY A 216 -3.25 -12.85 18.27
CA GLY A 216 -3.46 -11.90 17.18
C GLY A 216 -2.69 -10.61 17.42
N LEU A 217 -2.45 -9.85 16.35
CA LEU A 217 -1.97 -8.47 16.40
C LEU A 217 -3.17 -7.54 16.32
N ASP A 218 -3.34 -6.66 17.30
CA ASP A 218 -4.22 -5.51 17.16
C ASP A 218 -3.46 -4.42 16.42
N THR A 219 -3.95 -4.09 15.22
CA THR A 219 -3.33 -3.07 14.36
C THR A 219 -4.26 -1.88 14.15
N SER A 220 -5.23 -1.65 15.04
CA SER A 220 -6.23 -0.58 14.91
C SER A 220 -5.66 0.83 14.77
N THR A 221 -4.42 1.06 15.23
CA THR A 221 -3.72 2.35 15.09
C THR A 221 -2.92 2.49 13.78
N MET A 222 -2.94 1.46 12.94
CA MET A 222 -2.22 1.42 11.67
C MET A 222 -3.17 1.73 10.49
N GLY A 223 -2.62 1.88 9.28
CA GLY A 223 -3.39 2.22 8.09
C GLY A 223 -3.56 1.02 7.16
N LYS A 224 -2.53 0.75 6.36
CA LYS A 224 -2.46 -0.37 5.42
C LYS A 224 -1.02 -0.79 5.24
N GLY A 225 -0.77 -2.06 4.97
CA GLY A 225 0.55 -2.52 4.57
C GLY A 225 0.73 -4.01 4.80
N MET A 226 1.88 -4.41 5.32
CA MET A 226 2.23 -5.83 5.51
C MET A 226 2.96 -6.07 6.84
N PHE A 227 2.74 -7.24 7.42
CA PHE A 227 3.41 -7.71 8.63
C PHE A 227 4.26 -8.95 8.38
N TRP A 228 5.38 -9.02 9.09
CA TRP A 228 6.22 -10.21 9.18
C TRP A 228 6.61 -10.46 10.63
N ILE A 229 6.68 -11.74 11.00
CA ILE A 229 7.26 -12.20 12.26
C ILE A 229 8.32 -13.26 11.93
N ASN A 230 9.55 -13.06 12.42
CA ASN A 230 10.69 -13.93 12.17
C ASN A 230 10.90 -14.23 10.67
N GLY A 231 10.74 -13.20 9.83
CA GLY A 231 10.82 -13.30 8.37
C GLY A 231 9.62 -13.95 7.67
N LYS A 232 8.64 -14.49 8.41
CA LYS A 232 7.43 -15.11 7.86
C LYS A 232 6.33 -14.06 7.71
N SER A 233 5.76 -13.97 6.52
CA SER A 233 4.65 -13.05 6.23
C SER A 233 3.40 -13.47 7.00
N ILE A 234 2.86 -12.54 7.80
CA ILE A 234 1.56 -12.70 8.48
C ILE A 234 0.42 -12.35 7.50
N GLY A 235 0.68 -11.46 6.54
CA GLY A 235 -0.26 -11.04 5.52
C GLY A 235 -0.34 -9.52 5.37
N CYS A 236 -1.15 -9.07 4.41
CA CYS A 236 -1.44 -7.64 4.25
C CYS A 236 -2.43 -7.20 5.34
N HIS A 237 -2.13 -6.10 6.05
CA HIS A 237 -3.08 -5.44 6.95
C HIS A 237 -3.76 -4.27 6.25
N TRP A 238 -5.04 -4.07 6.53
CA TRP A 238 -5.79 -2.89 6.11
C TRP A 238 -6.88 -2.45 7.10
N PRO A 239 -6.53 -2.20 8.38
CA PRO A 239 -7.45 -1.69 9.39
C PRO A 239 -8.06 -0.32 9.02
N GLY A 240 -7.39 0.48 8.18
CA GLY A 240 -7.92 1.74 7.66
C GLY A 240 -9.11 1.58 6.71
N TYR A 241 -9.38 0.38 6.18
CA TYR A 241 -10.59 0.10 5.41
C TYR A 241 -11.72 -0.26 6.38
N ILE A 242 -12.62 0.69 6.62
CA ILE A 242 -13.76 0.53 7.52
C ILE A 242 -14.86 -0.31 6.87
N ALA A 243 -15.45 -1.22 7.63
CA ALA A 243 -16.54 -2.07 7.18
C ALA A 243 -17.83 -1.24 6.99
N HIS A 244 -18.46 -1.40 5.84
CA HIS A 244 -19.74 -0.79 5.49
C HIS A 244 -20.75 -1.87 5.08
N GLY A 245 -22.02 -1.66 5.43
CA GLY A 245 -23.10 -2.59 5.15
C GLY A 245 -24.31 -2.31 6.05
N ASP A 246 -25.32 -3.17 5.95
CA ASP A 246 -26.45 -3.19 6.88
C ASP A 246 -26.23 -4.28 7.94
N CYS A 247 -25.86 -3.87 9.15
CA CYS A 247 -25.61 -4.77 10.28
C CYS A 247 -26.83 -4.81 11.23
N ALA A 248 -28.02 -4.99 10.69
CA ALA A 248 -29.24 -5.17 11.48
C ALA A 248 -29.19 -6.48 12.31
N ALA A 249 -29.89 -6.48 13.44
CA ALA A 249 -30.09 -7.70 14.22
C ALA A 249 -30.86 -8.72 13.37
N CYS A 250 -30.36 -9.96 13.32
CA CYS A 250 -30.93 -11.00 12.48
C CYS A 250 -31.51 -12.16 13.30
N ASN A 251 -32.38 -12.95 12.66
CA ASN A 251 -32.94 -14.17 13.23
C ASN A 251 -32.57 -15.38 12.37
N TYR A 252 -32.36 -16.53 13.00
CA TYR A 252 -32.02 -17.79 12.32
C TYR A 252 -33.13 -18.28 11.37
N ALA A 253 -34.39 -17.97 11.66
CA ALA A 253 -35.53 -18.40 10.87
C ALA A 253 -35.64 -17.63 9.54
N GLY A 254 -36.27 -18.27 8.55
CA GLY A 254 -36.50 -17.70 7.22
C GLY A 254 -35.31 -17.85 6.28
N PHE A 255 -35.50 -17.39 5.04
CA PHE A 255 -34.46 -17.42 4.00
C PHE A 255 -33.20 -16.69 4.47
N TYR A 256 -32.03 -17.21 4.09
CA TYR A 256 -30.72 -16.64 4.43
C TYR A 256 -29.99 -16.26 3.15
N ASP A 257 -29.37 -15.08 3.18
CA ASP A 257 -28.38 -14.61 2.22
C ASP A 257 -27.15 -14.09 2.98
N GLU A 258 -26.07 -13.82 2.25
CA GLU A 258 -24.80 -13.37 2.79
C GLU A 258 -24.85 -12.01 3.50
N THR A 259 -25.91 -11.22 3.27
CA THR A 259 -26.08 -9.89 3.88
C THR A 259 -26.97 -9.91 5.13
N LYS A 260 -27.70 -10.99 5.38
CA LYS A 260 -28.73 -11.07 6.44
C LYS A 260 -28.22 -10.84 7.85
N CYS A 261 -27.00 -11.29 8.17
CA CYS A 261 -26.44 -11.32 9.53
C CYS A 261 -25.05 -10.69 9.58
N LEU A 262 -24.83 -9.59 8.86
CA LEU A 262 -23.56 -8.87 8.90
C LEU A 262 -23.33 -8.28 10.30
N THR A 263 -22.05 -8.18 10.68
CA THR A 263 -21.63 -7.59 11.95
C THR A 263 -20.44 -6.67 11.73
N ASN A 264 -20.08 -5.90 12.76
CA ASN A 264 -18.86 -5.08 12.76
C ASN A 264 -18.87 -3.89 11.77
N CYS A 265 -20.04 -3.43 11.31
CA CYS A 265 -20.15 -2.20 10.53
C CYS A 265 -19.63 -1.00 11.32
N GLY A 266 -18.87 -0.11 10.68
CA GLY A 266 -18.26 1.06 11.30
C GLY A 266 -16.91 0.81 11.99
N GLU A 267 -16.50 -0.44 12.10
CA GLU A 267 -15.21 -0.85 12.64
C GLU A 267 -14.21 -1.16 11.50
N PRO A 268 -12.90 -1.26 11.76
CA PRO A 268 -11.94 -1.83 10.81
C PRO A 268 -12.45 -3.17 10.27
N SER A 269 -12.47 -3.31 8.94
CA SER A 269 -12.89 -4.56 8.26
C SER A 269 -12.13 -5.78 8.79
N GLN A 270 -10.86 -5.59 9.11
CA GLN A 270 -10.08 -6.50 9.93
C GLN A 270 -9.15 -5.72 10.87
N ARG A 271 -9.43 -5.81 12.18
CA ARG A 271 -8.59 -5.23 13.25
C ARG A 271 -7.49 -6.17 13.72
N TRP A 272 -7.80 -7.46 13.83
CA TRP A 272 -6.89 -8.46 14.39
C TRP A 272 -6.31 -9.37 13.31
N TYR A 273 -4.99 -9.52 13.33
CA TYR A 273 -4.25 -10.35 12.38
C TYR A 273 -3.64 -11.54 13.10
N HIS A 274 -3.98 -12.75 12.67
CA HIS A 274 -3.61 -13.98 13.37
C HIS A 274 -2.10 -14.22 13.38
N VAL A 275 -1.56 -14.57 14.55
CA VAL A 275 -0.15 -14.95 14.72
C VAL A 275 -0.06 -16.42 15.16
N PRO A 276 0.42 -17.33 14.30
CA PRO A 276 0.61 -18.72 14.69
C PRO A 276 1.67 -18.83 15.78
N ARG A 277 1.33 -19.47 16.92
CA ARG A 277 2.29 -19.70 18.01
C ARG A 277 3.53 -20.48 17.58
N SER A 278 3.37 -21.41 16.64
CA SER A 278 4.48 -22.19 16.08
C SER A 278 5.47 -21.37 15.26
N TRP A 279 5.20 -20.10 15.00
CA TRP A 279 6.12 -19.19 14.33
C TRP A 279 6.96 -18.36 15.31
N LEU A 280 6.66 -18.47 16.60
CA LEU A 280 7.35 -17.74 17.66
C LEU A 280 8.41 -18.61 18.34
N ASP A 281 9.57 -18.00 18.56
CA ASP A 281 10.56 -18.46 19.52
C ASP A 281 10.19 -17.95 20.92
N ALA A 282 10.79 -18.51 21.97
CA ALA A 282 10.49 -18.11 23.35
C ALA A 282 10.79 -16.62 23.60
N CYS A 283 11.91 -16.13 23.08
CA CYS A 283 12.38 -14.75 23.24
C CYS A 283 12.89 -14.21 21.89
N GLU A 284 13.09 -12.89 21.82
CA GLU A 284 13.77 -12.21 20.70
C GLU A 284 13.10 -12.37 19.32
N ASN A 285 11.77 -12.51 19.29
CA ASN A 285 11.03 -12.55 18.04
C ASN A 285 11.10 -11.20 17.33
N LEU A 286 11.49 -11.18 16.07
CA LEU A 286 11.51 -9.98 15.25
C LEU A 286 10.13 -9.76 14.60
N MET A 287 9.48 -8.65 14.90
CA MET A 287 8.34 -8.14 14.14
C MET A 287 8.82 -7.04 13.18
N VAL A 288 8.41 -7.11 11.91
CA VAL A 288 8.62 -6.05 10.92
C VAL A 288 7.27 -5.67 10.33
N VAL A 289 7.06 -4.38 10.12
CA VAL A 289 5.84 -3.83 9.54
C VAL A 289 6.22 -2.87 8.42
N PHE A 290 5.63 -3.06 7.25
CA PHE A 290 5.59 -2.01 6.25
C PHE A 290 4.24 -1.31 6.35
N GLU A 291 4.24 0.01 6.52
CA GLU A 291 3.04 0.85 6.60
C GLU A 291 3.00 1.80 5.40
N GLU A 292 2.02 1.54 4.54
CA GLU A 292 1.76 2.20 3.28
C GLU A 292 1.13 3.59 3.48
N TRP A 293 0.11 3.71 4.33
CA TRP A 293 -0.71 4.92 4.46
C TRP A 293 -0.22 5.87 5.54
N GLY A 294 0.24 5.32 6.65
CA GLY A 294 0.70 6.06 7.82
C GLY A 294 -0.13 5.73 9.05
N GLY A 295 0.54 5.14 10.05
CA GLY A 295 -0.05 4.72 11.31
C GLY A 295 0.77 5.17 12.52
N ASP A 296 0.24 4.89 13.71
CA ASP A 296 0.98 5.01 14.97
C ASP A 296 1.38 3.60 15.46
N PRO A 297 2.65 3.21 15.31
CA PRO A 297 3.12 1.87 15.67
C PRO A 297 3.07 1.62 17.19
N THR A 298 2.99 2.68 18.02
CA THR A 298 2.98 2.54 19.48
C THR A 298 1.70 1.89 20.01
N GLY A 299 0.62 1.93 19.23
CA GLY A 299 -0.65 1.26 19.54
C GLY A 299 -0.72 -0.20 19.12
N ILE A 300 0.28 -0.72 18.39
CA ILE A 300 0.31 -2.14 18.02
C ILE A 300 0.48 -2.99 19.29
N SER A 301 -0.35 -4.02 19.44
CA SER A 301 -0.25 -4.94 20.57
C SER A 301 -0.55 -6.39 20.20
N ILE A 302 0.08 -7.33 20.91
CA ILE A 302 -0.26 -8.75 20.82
C ILE A 302 -1.40 -9.03 21.79
N VAL A 303 -2.47 -9.63 21.27
CA VAL A 303 -3.66 -10.01 22.02
C VAL A 303 -3.83 -11.52 22.07
N ARG A 304 -4.41 -12.01 23.17
CA ARG A 304 -4.80 -13.42 23.34
C ARG A 304 -6.29 -13.55 23.05
N ARG A 305 -6.67 -14.54 22.25
CA ARG A 305 -8.07 -14.88 22.00
C ARG A 305 -8.55 -15.86 23.05
N THR A 306 -9.47 -15.43 23.89
CA THR A 306 -10.19 -16.27 24.85
C THR A 306 -11.69 -16.23 24.54
N THR A 307 -12.37 -17.36 24.69
CA THR A 307 -13.83 -17.44 24.56
C THR A 307 -14.42 -17.89 25.89
N ALA A 308 -15.41 -17.15 26.38
CA ALA A 308 -16.23 -17.55 27.52
C ALA A 308 -17.67 -17.71 27.05
N SER A 309 -18.41 -18.61 27.68
CA SER A 309 -19.86 -18.69 27.49
C SER A 309 -20.49 -17.40 28.03
N VAL A 310 -21.42 -16.84 27.25
CA VAL A 310 -22.28 -15.72 27.67
C VAL A 310 -23.49 -16.28 28.40
#